data_AF-A0A4Z1BH20-F1
#
_entry.id   AF-A0A4Z1BH20-F1
#
_cell.length_a   1.000
_cell.length_b   1.000
_cell.length_c   1.000
_cell.angle_alpha   90.00
_cell.angle_beta   90.00
_cell.angle_gamma   90.00
#
_symmetry.space_group_name_H-M   'P 1'
#
loop_
_entity.id
_entity.type
_entity.pdbx_description
1 polymer ?
#
loop_
_entity_poly.entity_id
_entity_poly.type
_entity_poly.pdbx_seq_one_letter_code
_entity_poly.pdbx_strand_id
1 'polypeptide(L)'
;MSDKVKTSITGYGLVFKRVMKDRNISIEAKALYSYLSAYAGADESSFPSVELIKHELNIGKQRYQRARRELENAGYLQVDRKQNGNIYGSNLYTLFHNPRQLDIRPVDSQPVEIQSVDSQPTTNNSITNNNITSNSKTINNSATDVTRERFEEWWKLYDKKLDKKKAFSLFKSALKKHEFDTIMNGTREYLKTITDKQYQKYPKTFLSQESYLNDFQQELQPSGMDQLNRMKYDESYWD
;
A
#
# COMPACT_ATOMS: atom_id res chain seq x y z
N MET A 1 -2.67 -0.14 62.99
CA MET A 1 -1.85 0.74 62.11
C MET A 1 -2.39 0.65 60.69
N SER A 2 -2.10 1.62 59.83
CA SER A 2 -2.94 1.93 58.67
C SER A 2 -2.17 2.00 57.35
N ASP A 3 -1.85 0.85 56.78
CA ASP A 3 -1.14 0.74 55.49
C ASP A 3 -2.06 0.99 54.29
N LYS A 4 -2.58 2.22 54.18
CA LYS A 4 -3.22 2.71 52.95
C LYS A 4 -2.14 3.01 51.90
N VAL A 5 -1.70 1.97 51.21
CA VAL A 5 -0.81 2.08 50.04
C VAL A 5 -1.53 2.84 48.92
N LYS A 6 -1.37 4.17 48.90
CA LYS A 6 -1.85 5.04 47.81
C LYS A 6 -0.90 4.94 46.62
N THR A 7 -0.94 3.81 45.90
CA THR A 7 -0.24 3.70 44.60
C THR A 7 -0.97 4.59 43.59
N SER A 8 -0.53 5.84 43.44
CA SER A 8 -1.08 6.81 42.47
C SER A 8 -0.63 6.55 41.04
N ILE A 9 -0.55 5.27 40.64
CA ILE A 9 -0.14 4.85 39.30
C ILE A 9 -1.39 4.47 38.52
N THR A 10 -1.82 5.32 37.60
CA THR A 10 -2.94 5.05 36.67
C THR A 10 -2.48 4.19 35.48
N GLY A 11 -1.55 3.26 35.76
CA GLY A 11 -0.94 2.37 34.78
C GLY A 11 -1.76 1.09 34.68
N TYR A 12 -2.37 0.89 33.52
CA TYR A 12 -3.10 -0.33 33.17
C TYR A 12 -2.20 -1.22 32.28
N GLY A 13 -2.45 -2.52 32.28
CA GLY A 13 -1.84 -3.47 31.33
C GLY A 13 -0.71 -4.32 31.88
N LEU A 14 -0.79 -5.62 31.63
CA LEU A 14 0.28 -6.58 31.94
C LEU A 14 1.15 -6.84 30.69
N VAL A 15 2.44 -6.48 30.79
CA VAL A 15 3.44 -6.70 29.72
C VAL A 15 4.30 -7.91 30.07
N PHE A 16 4.15 -9.00 29.30
CA PHE A 16 4.76 -10.27 29.65
C PHE A 16 6.27 -10.32 29.35
N LYS A 17 7.05 -10.64 30.39
CA LYS A 17 8.52 -10.79 30.36
C LYS A 17 9.03 -11.76 29.29
N ARG A 18 8.22 -12.72 28.85
CA ARG A 18 8.51 -13.64 27.74
C ARG A 18 8.64 -12.88 26.41
N VAL A 19 7.60 -12.12 26.05
CA VAL A 19 7.55 -11.33 24.80
C VAL A 19 8.66 -10.29 24.75
N MET A 20 8.95 -9.62 25.87
CA MET A 20 10.05 -8.65 25.95
C MET A 20 11.43 -9.31 25.80
N LYS A 21 11.61 -10.56 26.25
CA LYS A 21 12.85 -11.34 26.10
C LYS A 21 13.02 -11.99 24.74
N ASP A 22 11.94 -12.20 23.98
CA ASP A 22 11.99 -12.86 22.67
C ASP A 22 12.92 -12.10 21.71
N ARG A 23 13.78 -12.81 20.98
CA ARG A 23 14.73 -12.20 20.03
C ARG A 23 14.24 -12.22 18.58
N ASN A 24 13.14 -12.93 18.31
CA ASN A 24 12.62 -13.17 16.96
C ASN A 24 11.63 -12.08 16.50
N ILE A 25 11.17 -11.22 17.42
CA ILE A 25 10.26 -10.10 17.14
C ILE A 25 10.98 -8.75 17.32
N SER A 26 10.66 -7.79 16.45
CA SER A 26 11.30 -6.46 16.48
C SER A 26 10.95 -5.63 17.71
N ILE A 27 11.70 -4.55 17.94
CA ILE A 27 11.36 -3.53 18.93
C ILE A 27 9.98 -2.88 18.64
N GLU A 28 9.56 -2.81 17.37
CA GLU A 28 8.25 -2.27 16.97
C GLU A 28 7.12 -3.23 17.35
N ALA A 29 7.32 -4.54 17.16
CA ALA A 29 6.41 -5.57 17.65
C ALA A 29 6.28 -5.52 19.19
N LYS A 30 7.39 -5.36 19.91
CA LYS A 30 7.37 -5.22 21.38
C LYS A 30 6.67 -3.94 21.86
N ALA A 31 6.89 -2.82 21.17
CA ALA A 31 6.19 -1.56 21.46
C ALA A 31 4.68 -1.70 21.21
N LEU A 32 4.28 -2.30 20.08
CA LEU A 32 2.87 -2.55 19.76
C LEU A 32 2.21 -3.49 20.78
N TYR A 33 2.88 -4.58 21.18
CA TYR A 33 2.35 -5.48 22.22
C TYR A 33 2.18 -4.74 23.55
N SER A 34 3.17 -3.97 23.98
CA SER A 34 3.13 -3.24 25.26
C SER A 34 2.05 -2.16 25.27
N TYR A 35 1.83 -1.49 24.13
CA TYR A 35 0.73 -0.55 23.93
C TYR A 35 -0.62 -1.26 24.02
N LEU A 36 -0.82 -2.37 23.30
CA LEU A 36 -2.07 -3.12 23.34
C LEU A 36 -2.36 -3.67 24.76
N SER A 37 -1.33 -4.13 25.49
CA SER A 37 -1.44 -4.49 26.91
C SER A 37 -2.00 -3.32 27.73
N ALA A 38 -1.49 -2.11 27.53
CA ALA A 38 -1.93 -0.92 28.29
C ALA A 38 -3.42 -0.60 28.08
N TYR A 39 -3.96 -0.87 26.88
CA TYR A 39 -5.40 -0.71 26.59
C TYR A 39 -6.25 -1.91 27.02
N ALA A 40 -5.67 -3.10 27.19
CA ALA A 40 -6.36 -4.30 27.66
C ALA A 40 -6.50 -4.33 29.21
N GLY A 41 -5.57 -3.71 29.92
CA GLY A 41 -5.67 -3.51 31.36
C GLY A 41 -5.46 -4.80 32.16
N ALA A 42 -6.57 -5.36 32.67
CA ALA A 42 -6.59 -6.65 33.34
C ALA A 42 -7.06 -7.80 32.41
N ASP A 43 -7.67 -7.47 31.27
CA ASP A 43 -8.15 -8.42 30.28
C ASP A 43 -7.04 -8.82 29.29
N GLU A 44 -7.24 -9.92 28.55
CA GLU A 44 -6.36 -10.31 27.44
C GLU A 44 -6.68 -9.54 26.12
N SER A 45 -7.69 -8.66 26.08
CA SER A 45 -8.16 -8.05 24.82
C SER A 45 -8.32 -6.53 24.85
N SER A 46 -8.07 -5.88 23.71
CA SER A 46 -8.24 -4.43 23.53
C SER A 46 -8.78 -4.09 22.13
N PHE A 47 -9.31 -2.88 21.95
CA PHE A 47 -9.92 -2.42 20.68
C PHE A 47 -9.50 -1.00 20.21
N PRO A 48 -8.26 -0.52 20.43
CA PRO A 48 -7.83 0.80 19.92
C PRO A 48 -7.82 0.84 18.38
N SER A 49 -8.14 1.99 17.79
CA SER A 49 -8.17 2.12 16.33
C SER A 49 -6.77 2.04 15.72
N VAL A 50 -6.66 1.52 14.49
CA VAL A 50 -5.37 1.47 13.77
C VAL A 50 -4.76 2.86 13.60
N GLU A 51 -5.60 3.90 13.51
CA GLU A 51 -5.11 5.27 13.37
C GLU A 51 -4.59 5.83 14.69
N LEU A 52 -5.23 5.51 15.82
CA LEU A 52 -4.78 5.87 17.17
C LEU A 52 -3.42 5.23 17.49
N ILE A 53 -3.30 3.91 17.28
CA ILE A 53 -2.04 3.15 17.45
C ILE A 53 -0.90 3.79 16.65
N LYS A 54 -1.16 4.13 15.37
CA LYS A 54 -0.17 4.75 14.49
C LYS A 54 0.25 6.15 14.96
N HIS A 55 -0.71 6.94 15.44
CA HIS A 55 -0.49 8.31 15.92
C HIS A 55 0.38 8.30 17.18
N GLU A 56 -0.05 7.57 18.21
CA GLU A 56 0.57 7.60 19.54
C GLU A 56 1.92 6.87 19.60
N LEU A 57 2.10 5.78 18.84
CA LEU A 57 3.41 5.14 18.67
C LEU A 57 4.30 5.85 17.63
N ASN A 58 3.79 6.88 16.95
CA ASN A 58 4.46 7.57 15.84
C ASN A 58 5.04 6.59 14.79
N ILE A 59 4.18 5.70 14.29
CA ILE A 59 4.55 4.66 13.31
C ILE A 59 3.75 4.75 12.01
N GLY A 60 4.48 4.77 10.88
CA GLY A 60 3.87 4.72 9.56
C GLY A 60 3.16 3.39 9.29
N LYS A 61 2.15 3.40 8.40
CA LYS A 61 1.28 2.25 8.07
C LYS A 61 2.06 0.94 7.82
N GLN A 62 3.20 0.98 7.12
CA GLN A 62 3.99 -0.22 6.83
C GLN A 62 4.73 -0.79 8.05
N ARG A 63 5.20 0.08 8.97
CA ARG A 63 5.82 -0.32 10.25
C ARG A 63 4.80 -1.03 11.13
N TYR A 64 3.63 -0.42 11.32
CA TYR A 64 2.49 -1.05 12.01
C TYR A 64 2.11 -2.42 11.41
N GLN A 65 1.92 -2.52 10.09
CA GLN A 65 1.57 -3.79 9.42
C GLN A 65 2.71 -4.81 9.38
N ARG A 66 3.95 -4.42 9.70
CA ARG A 66 5.07 -5.35 9.95
C ARG A 66 5.03 -5.84 11.39
N ALA A 67 5.04 -4.92 12.36
CA ALA A 67 4.99 -5.21 13.79
C ALA A 67 3.82 -6.12 14.18
N ARG A 68 2.61 -5.85 13.63
CA ARG A 68 1.42 -6.69 13.81
C ARG A 68 1.66 -8.13 13.34
N ARG A 69 2.14 -8.32 12.09
CA ARG A 69 2.39 -9.66 11.52
C ARG A 69 3.51 -10.40 12.22
N GLU A 70 4.52 -9.71 12.75
CA GLU A 70 5.54 -10.33 13.59
C GLU A 70 4.94 -10.90 14.89
N LEU A 71 4.00 -10.20 15.53
CA LEU A 71 3.28 -10.71 16.71
C LEU A 71 2.29 -11.83 16.38
N GLU A 72 1.58 -11.75 15.24
CA GLU A 72 0.66 -12.78 14.76
C GLU A 72 1.43 -14.07 14.43
N ASN A 73 2.48 -14.00 13.62
CA ASN A 73 3.31 -15.15 13.26
C ASN A 73 4.03 -15.77 14.48
N ALA A 74 4.38 -14.95 15.48
CA ALA A 74 4.95 -15.43 16.73
C ALA A 74 3.92 -15.95 17.74
N GLY A 75 2.61 -15.92 17.42
CA GLY A 75 1.56 -16.45 18.28
C GLY A 75 1.24 -15.62 19.52
N TYR A 76 1.72 -14.36 19.58
CA TYR A 76 1.50 -13.44 20.71
C TYR A 76 0.28 -12.53 20.51
N LEU A 77 -0.29 -12.47 19.30
CA LEU A 77 -1.41 -11.61 18.96
C LEU A 77 -2.36 -12.31 17.98
N GLN A 78 -3.66 -12.21 18.26
CA GLN A 78 -4.75 -12.49 17.32
C GLN A 78 -5.51 -11.18 17.06
N VAL A 79 -5.98 -10.95 15.83
CA VAL A 79 -6.67 -9.71 15.46
C VAL A 79 -7.92 -10.00 14.63
N ASP A 80 -9.07 -9.99 15.31
CA ASP A 80 -10.38 -10.24 14.71
C ASP A 80 -11.04 -8.94 14.25
N ARG A 81 -11.93 -9.03 13.26
CA ARG A 81 -12.71 -7.89 12.75
C ARG A 81 -14.15 -7.96 13.23
N LYS A 82 -14.56 -7.02 14.08
CA LYS A 82 -15.92 -6.90 14.57
C LYS A 82 -16.78 -6.12 13.57
N GLN A 83 -17.69 -6.80 12.89
CA GLN A 83 -18.67 -6.18 12.01
C GLN A 83 -19.80 -5.53 12.83
N ASN A 84 -19.68 -4.22 13.09
CA ASN A 84 -20.71 -3.43 13.78
C ASN A 84 -21.69 -2.76 12.76
N GLY A 85 -22.13 -3.49 11.73
CA GLY A 85 -23.04 -2.98 10.68
C GLY A 85 -22.49 -1.88 9.75
N ASN A 86 -21.37 -1.24 10.10
CA ASN A 86 -20.71 -0.19 9.33
C ASN A 86 -19.55 -0.77 8.50
N ILE A 87 -19.30 -0.17 7.33
CA ILE A 87 -18.24 -0.51 6.36
C ILE A 87 -16.86 -0.56 7.03
N TYR A 88 -16.63 0.31 8.02
CA TYR A 88 -15.37 0.44 8.76
C TYR A 88 -15.41 -0.29 10.11
N GLY A 89 -15.64 -1.61 10.08
CA GLY A 89 -15.62 -2.46 11.27
C GLY A 89 -14.31 -2.37 12.07
N SER A 90 -14.40 -2.41 13.40
CA SER A 90 -13.25 -2.28 14.29
C SER A 90 -12.43 -3.56 14.39
N ASN A 91 -11.15 -3.42 14.74
CA ASN A 91 -10.32 -4.55 15.13
C ASN A 91 -10.47 -4.83 16.63
N LEU A 92 -10.57 -6.10 17.00
CA LEU A 92 -10.38 -6.61 18.35
C LEU A 92 -9.03 -7.31 18.39
N TYR A 93 -8.16 -6.91 19.31
CA TYR A 93 -6.81 -7.45 19.49
C TYR A 93 -6.80 -8.32 20.74
N THR A 94 -6.48 -9.61 20.59
CA THR A 94 -6.35 -10.56 21.71
C THR A 94 -4.88 -10.91 21.88
N LEU A 95 -4.34 -10.64 23.07
CA LEU A 95 -2.93 -10.79 23.41
C LEU A 95 -2.70 -12.12 24.11
N PHE A 96 -1.60 -12.79 23.79
CA PHE A 96 -1.23 -14.05 24.43
C PHE A 96 0.14 -13.93 25.11
N HIS A 97 0.24 -14.47 26.32
CA HIS A 97 1.46 -14.50 27.12
C HIS A 97 2.39 -15.68 26.77
N ASN A 98 1.80 -16.76 26.25
CA ASN A 98 2.47 -17.90 25.64
C ASN A 98 2.12 -17.91 24.14
N PRO A 99 3.07 -18.22 23.24
CA PRO A 99 2.80 -18.23 21.82
C PRO A 99 1.83 -19.37 21.51
N ARG A 100 0.61 -19.03 21.11
CA ARG A 100 -0.33 -20.00 20.54
C ARG A 100 0.10 -20.24 19.10
N GLN A 101 0.26 -21.49 18.67
CA GLN A 101 0.34 -21.75 17.23
C GLN A 101 -0.98 -21.27 16.63
N LEU A 102 -0.92 -20.26 15.74
CA LEU A 102 -2.07 -19.96 14.91
C LEU A 102 -2.28 -21.16 13.99
N ASP A 103 -3.50 -21.70 13.94
CA ASP A 103 -3.89 -22.68 12.94
C ASP A 103 -3.94 -22.00 11.57
N ILE A 104 -2.76 -21.81 10.97
CA ILE A 104 -2.60 -21.43 9.58
C ILE A 104 -3.03 -22.65 8.75
N ARG A 105 -4.35 -22.85 8.63
CA ARG A 105 -4.94 -23.77 7.67
C ARG A 105 -4.35 -23.42 6.30
N PRO A 106 -3.66 -24.35 5.61
CA PRO A 106 -3.06 -24.04 4.33
C PRO A 106 -4.12 -23.57 3.33
N VAL A 107 -3.88 -22.40 2.74
CA VAL A 107 -4.38 -22.11 1.39
C VAL A 107 -3.20 -22.45 0.48
N ASP A 108 -3.39 -23.47 -0.35
CA ASP A 108 -2.29 -24.24 -0.93
C ASP A 108 -1.20 -23.39 -1.61
N SER A 109 0.02 -23.47 -1.06
CA SER A 109 1.25 -23.05 -1.72
C SER A 109 2.45 -23.82 -1.12
N GLN A 110 3.00 -24.73 -1.92
CA GLN A 110 4.13 -25.60 -1.56
C GLN A 110 5.50 -24.87 -1.69
N PRO A 111 6.62 -25.47 -1.22
CA PRO A 111 7.52 -24.80 -0.29
C PRO A 111 8.70 -24.04 -0.93
N VAL A 112 9.41 -23.28 -0.08
CA VAL A 112 10.69 -22.64 -0.38
C VAL A 112 11.68 -22.88 0.77
N GLU A 113 12.67 -23.74 0.55
CA GLU A 113 14.00 -23.67 1.19
C GLU A 113 14.84 -22.64 0.38
N ILE A 114 15.93 -22.01 0.86
CA ILE A 114 17.22 -22.57 1.35
C ILE A 114 17.90 -21.62 2.37
N GLN A 115 18.87 -22.13 3.14
CA GLN A 115 19.79 -21.43 4.07
C GLN A 115 21.10 -20.95 3.40
N SER A 116 21.92 -20.01 3.93
CA SER A 116 21.76 -19.07 5.08
C SER A 116 22.02 -17.60 4.66
N VAL A 117 23.06 -16.81 5.00
CA VAL A 117 24.33 -16.91 5.77
C VAL A 117 24.58 -15.56 6.49
N ASP A 118 25.24 -15.56 7.65
CA ASP A 118 25.51 -14.36 8.46
C ASP A 118 26.53 -13.36 7.87
N SER A 119 26.27 -12.05 8.03
CA SER A 119 27.13 -11.10 8.79
C SER A 119 26.61 -9.65 8.81
N GLN A 120 26.96 -8.92 9.86
CA GLN A 120 26.60 -7.51 10.15
C GLN A 120 27.65 -6.52 9.55
N PRO A 121 27.48 -5.17 9.58
CA PRO A 121 26.43 -4.36 10.22
C PRO A 121 25.76 -3.30 9.31
N THR A 122 24.75 -2.61 9.84
CA THR A 122 24.09 -1.44 9.22
C THR A 122 24.82 -0.12 9.48
N THR A 123 24.98 0.71 8.45
CA THR A 123 25.10 2.17 8.58
C THR A 123 24.16 2.89 7.61
N ASN A 124 23.54 3.98 8.07
CA ASN A 124 22.67 4.80 7.22
C ASN A 124 23.49 5.68 6.28
N ASN A 125 22.99 5.90 5.06
CA ASN A 125 22.73 7.26 4.57
C ASN A 125 21.86 7.26 3.32
N SER A 126 21.11 8.34 3.14
CA SER A 126 20.33 8.60 1.94
C SER A 126 21.18 9.26 0.86
N ILE A 127 21.02 8.84 -0.39
CA ILE A 127 21.03 9.74 -1.58
C ILE A 127 20.29 9.03 -2.72
N THR A 128 19.63 9.81 -3.57
CA THR A 128 18.91 9.33 -4.75
C THR A 128 19.84 9.07 -5.92
N ASN A 129 19.64 7.97 -6.67
CA ASN A 129 19.43 8.03 -8.12
C ASN A 129 18.99 6.68 -8.72
N ASN A 130 18.55 6.70 -9.98
CA ASN A 130 17.88 5.58 -10.65
C ASN A 130 18.83 4.74 -11.52
N ASN A 131 18.42 3.49 -11.74
CA ASN A 131 18.79 2.60 -12.85
C ASN A 131 20.28 2.21 -12.99
N ILE A 132 20.57 0.93 -12.79
CA ILE A 132 21.16 0.10 -13.85
C ILE A 132 20.49 -1.28 -13.85
N THR A 133 20.15 -1.73 -15.04
CA THR A 133 19.59 -3.04 -15.39
C THR A 133 20.61 -4.15 -15.22
N SER A 134 20.22 -5.26 -14.57
CA SER A 134 20.89 -6.56 -14.73
C SER A 134 19.95 -7.54 -15.44
N ASN A 135 20.40 -8.06 -16.58
CA ASN A 135 19.67 -9.11 -17.30
C ASN A 135 19.83 -10.46 -16.60
N SER A 136 18.72 -11.15 -16.36
CA SER A 136 18.71 -12.61 -16.28
C SER A 136 17.72 -13.13 -17.33
N LYS A 137 18.24 -13.80 -18.37
CA LYS A 137 17.41 -14.50 -19.36
C LYS A 137 17.05 -15.89 -18.85
N THR A 138 16.23 -15.98 -17.79
CA THR A 138 15.51 -17.21 -17.47
C THR A 138 14.26 -17.28 -18.34
N ILE A 139 14.31 -18.05 -19.43
CA ILE A 139 13.18 -18.26 -20.35
C ILE A 139 12.17 -19.21 -19.69
N ASN A 140 11.40 -18.65 -18.75
CA ASN A 140 10.22 -19.27 -18.17
C ASN A 140 9.03 -18.43 -18.62
N ASN A 141 8.18 -18.94 -19.52
CA ASN A 141 6.97 -18.25 -19.97
C ASN A 141 5.87 -18.31 -18.89
N SER A 142 6.14 -17.73 -17.72
CA SER A 142 5.12 -17.57 -16.68
C SER A 142 4.19 -16.41 -17.05
N ALA A 143 2.90 -16.54 -16.75
CA ALA A 143 1.93 -15.47 -16.96
C ALA A 143 2.31 -14.16 -16.24
N THR A 144 3.11 -14.27 -15.16
CA THR A 144 3.67 -13.15 -14.40
C THR A 144 4.62 -12.28 -15.22
N ASP A 145 5.41 -12.90 -16.11
CA ASP A 145 6.44 -12.23 -16.91
C ASP A 145 5.81 -11.55 -18.13
N VAL A 146 4.90 -12.23 -18.84
CA VAL A 146 4.09 -11.63 -19.91
C VAL A 146 3.28 -10.43 -19.39
N THR A 147 2.73 -10.52 -18.17
CA THR A 147 2.04 -9.40 -17.50
C THR A 147 2.99 -8.23 -17.20
N ARG A 148 4.26 -8.51 -16.92
CA ARG A 148 5.28 -7.49 -16.65
C ARG A 148 5.74 -6.81 -17.95
N GLU A 149 5.98 -7.57 -19.01
CA GLU A 149 6.36 -7.03 -20.32
C GLU A 149 5.27 -6.10 -20.87
N ARG A 150 4.01 -6.55 -20.86
CA ARG A 150 2.84 -5.73 -21.23
C ARG A 150 2.74 -4.45 -20.40
N PHE A 151 3.03 -4.51 -19.10
CA PHE A 151 3.07 -3.30 -18.27
C PHE A 151 4.25 -2.38 -18.63
N GLU A 152 5.43 -2.93 -18.93
CA GLU A 152 6.60 -2.13 -19.29
C GLU A 152 6.50 -1.55 -20.71
N GLU A 153 5.69 -2.12 -21.59
CA GLU A 153 5.24 -1.48 -22.84
C GLU A 153 4.28 -0.32 -22.57
N TRP A 154 3.17 -0.56 -21.86
CA TRP A 154 2.20 0.48 -21.48
C TRP A 154 2.85 1.65 -20.73
N TRP A 155 3.80 1.36 -19.84
CA TRP A 155 4.56 2.35 -19.08
C TRP A 155 5.51 3.23 -19.92
N LYS A 156 5.84 2.82 -21.16
CA LYS A 156 6.63 3.67 -22.08
C LYS A 156 5.78 4.78 -22.72
N LEU A 157 4.46 4.57 -22.87
CA LEU A 157 3.54 5.55 -23.48
C LEU A 157 3.39 6.84 -22.65
N TYR A 158 3.55 6.74 -21.32
CA TYR A 158 3.36 7.87 -20.40
C TYR A 158 4.66 8.62 -20.11
N ASP A 159 4.74 9.91 -20.43
CA ASP A 159 5.80 10.81 -19.94
C ASP A 159 5.82 10.94 -18.40
N LYS A 160 4.64 11.09 -17.80
CA LYS A 160 4.44 11.47 -16.38
C LYS A 160 4.62 10.30 -15.40
N LYS A 161 5.81 9.70 -15.40
CA LYS A 161 6.19 8.44 -14.74
C LYS A 161 6.27 8.51 -13.20
N LEU A 162 5.11 8.62 -12.53
CA LEU A 162 4.99 8.62 -11.06
C LEU A 162 4.35 7.32 -10.52
N ASP A 163 4.79 6.85 -9.35
CA ASP A 163 4.13 5.77 -8.60
C ASP A 163 4.12 4.38 -9.29
N LYS A 164 5.16 4.03 -10.09
CA LYS A 164 5.24 2.79 -10.92
C LYS A 164 4.74 1.51 -10.22
N LYS A 165 5.08 1.28 -8.95
CA LYS A 165 4.63 0.11 -8.17
C LYS A 165 3.11 0.06 -7.96
N LYS A 166 2.46 1.22 -7.72
CA LYS A 166 0.99 1.32 -7.58
C LYS A 166 0.31 1.17 -8.94
N ALA A 167 0.86 1.81 -9.98
CA ALA A 167 0.37 1.68 -11.34
C ALA A 167 0.41 0.22 -11.83
N PHE A 168 1.47 -0.53 -11.56
CA PHE A 168 1.55 -1.96 -11.88
C PHE A 168 0.45 -2.79 -11.19
N SER A 169 0.16 -2.50 -9.92
CA SER A 169 -0.91 -3.18 -9.19
C SER A 169 -2.30 -2.87 -9.76
N LEU A 170 -2.53 -1.64 -10.24
CA LEU A 170 -3.79 -1.25 -10.89
C LEU A 170 -3.89 -1.83 -12.30
N PHE A 171 -2.80 -1.88 -13.05
CA PHE A 171 -2.72 -2.49 -14.38
C PHE A 171 -3.02 -3.99 -14.34
N LYS A 172 -2.53 -4.70 -13.31
CA LYS A 172 -2.92 -6.09 -13.03
C LYS A 172 -4.41 -6.26 -12.72
N SER A 173 -5.07 -5.25 -12.15
CA SER A 173 -6.53 -5.27 -11.93
C SER A 173 -7.31 -4.97 -13.21
N ALA A 174 -6.84 -4.04 -14.04
CA ALA A 174 -7.43 -3.72 -15.34
C ALA A 174 -7.38 -4.94 -16.29
N LEU A 175 -6.23 -5.64 -16.36
CA LEU A 175 -6.07 -6.89 -17.12
C LEU A 175 -6.91 -8.08 -16.62
N LYS A 176 -7.59 -7.97 -15.46
CA LYS A 176 -8.59 -8.95 -15.01
C LYS A 176 -10.01 -8.62 -15.45
N LYS A 177 -10.23 -7.43 -16.03
CA LYS A 177 -11.54 -6.92 -16.46
C LYS A 177 -11.63 -6.71 -17.97
N HIS A 178 -10.53 -6.30 -18.60
CA HIS A 178 -10.47 -5.93 -20.01
C HIS A 178 -9.20 -6.48 -20.66
N GLU A 179 -9.23 -6.59 -21.98
CA GLU A 179 -8.08 -7.04 -22.76
C GLU A 179 -6.96 -5.99 -22.77
N PHE A 180 -5.73 -6.45 -23.01
CA PHE A 180 -4.55 -5.59 -23.06
C PHE A 180 -4.70 -4.50 -24.13
N ASP A 181 -5.22 -4.87 -25.30
CA ASP A 181 -5.36 -3.98 -26.45
C ASP A 181 -6.43 -2.90 -26.23
N THR A 182 -7.51 -3.20 -25.49
CA THR A 182 -8.47 -2.19 -25.02
C THR A 182 -7.78 -1.12 -24.17
N ILE A 183 -6.98 -1.55 -23.18
CA ILE A 183 -6.26 -0.65 -22.28
C ILE A 183 -5.21 0.17 -23.05
N MET A 184 -4.51 -0.45 -24.01
CA MET A 184 -3.50 0.20 -24.84
C MET A 184 -4.11 1.22 -25.81
N ASN A 185 -5.23 0.90 -26.47
CA ASN A 185 -5.87 1.79 -27.44
C ASN A 185 -6.49 3.01 -26.75
N GLY A 186 -7.29 2.82 -25.69
CA GLY A 186 -7.82 3.94 -24.91
C GLY A 186 -6.72 4.78 -24.22
N THR A 187 -5.55 4.20 -23.94
CA THR A 187 -4.36 4.95 -23.52
C THR A 187 -3.78 5.79 -24.66
N ARG A 188 -3.62 5.23 -25.86
CA ARG A 188 -3.10 5.95 -27.04
C ARG A 188 -4.03 7.09 -27.45
N GLU A 189 -5.34 6.88 -27.40
CA GLU A 189 -6.35 7.89 -27.69
C GLU A 189 -6.39 8.98 -26.63
N TYR A 190 -6.38 8.62 -25.33
CA TYR A 190 -6.22 9.59 -24.26
C TYR A 190 -5.02 10.51 -24.48
N LEU A 191 -3.86 9.94 -24.80
CA LEU A 191 -2.62 10.69 -24.99
C LEU A 191 -2.65 11.63 -26.21
N LYS A 192 -3.51 11.40 -27.22
CA LYS A 192 -3.71 12.34 -28.34
C LYS A 192 -4.44 13.62 -27.89
N THR A 193 -5.33 13.54 -26.89
CA THR A 193 -6.10 14.71 -26.40
C THR A 193 -5.29 15.63 -25.48
N ILE A 194 -4.05 15.27 -25.14
CA ILE A 194 -3.18 16.02 -24.23
C ILE A 194 -2.28 16.98 -25.01
N THR A 195 -2.74 18.23 -25.12
CA THR A 195 -1.95 19.36 -25.64
C THR A 195 -0.85 19.81 -24.68
N ASP A 196 -1.07 19.74 -23.37
CA ASP A 196 -0.12 20.15 -22.33
C ASP A 196 0.01 19.09 -21.21
N LYS A 197 1.27 18.75 -20.90
CA LYS A 197 1.69 17.74 -19.91
C LYS A 197 1.20 18.05 -18.49
N GLN A 198 0.85 19.30 -18.16
CA GLN A 198 0.26 19.61 -16.85
C GLN A 198 -1.09 18.91 -16.65
N TYR A 199 -1.94 18.87 -17.68
CA TYR A 199 -3.27 18.25 -17.65
C TYR A 199 -3.27 16.72 -17.83
N GLN A 200 -2.13 16.14 -18.22
CA GLN A 200 -1.98 14.67 -18.27
C GLN A 200 -2.24 14.04 -16.90
N LYS A 201 -3.25 13.17 -16.80
CA LYS A 201 -3.52 12.32 -15.64
C LYS A 201 -2.29 11.46 -15.35
N TYR A 202 -1.96 11.28 -14.07
CA TYR A 202 -0.93 10.32 -13.68
C TYR A 202 -1.36 8.89 -14.05
N PRO A 203 -0.42 7.99 -14.43
CA PRO A 203 -0.71 6.60 -14.78
C PRO A 203 -1.59 5.86 -13.76
N LYS A 204 -1.36 6.09 -12.46
CA LYS A 204 -2.19 5.53 -11.37
C LYS A 204 -3.64 6.02 -11.43
N THR A 205 -3.86 7.30 -11.72
CA THR A 205 -5.17 7.95 -11.68
C THR A 205 -6.01 7.51 -12.87
N PHE A 206 -5.39 7.47 -14.05
CA PHE A 206 -6.00 6.98 -15.29
C PHE A 206 -6.47 5.53 -15.15
N LEU A 207 -5.62 4.63 -14.64
CA LEU A 207 -6.00 3.23 -14.38
C LEU A 207 -7.06 3.10 -13.27
N SER A 208 -6.96 3.87 -12.18
CA SER A 208 -7.93 3.77 -11.06
C SER A 208 -9.32 4.31 -11.39
N GLN A 209 -9.42 5.17 -12.41
CA GLN A 209 -10.68 5.71 -12.94
C GLN A 209 -11.16 4.96 -14.18
N GLU A 210 -10.50 3.83 -14.52
CA GLU A 210 -10.74 2.99 -15.70
C GLU A 210 -10.85 3.81 -17.00
N SER A 211 -10.11 4.94 -17.05
CA SER A 211 -10.29 5.98 -18.06
C SER A 211 -9.88 5.57 -19.47
N TYR A 212 -9.31 4.38 -19.67
CA TYR A 212 -9.13 3.76 -21.00
C TYR A 212 -10.45 3.29 -21.63
N LEU A 213 -11.58 3.38 -20.91
CA LEU A 213 -12.93 3.14 -21.43
C LEU A 213 -13.69 4.43 -21.76
N ASN A 214 -13.12 5.60 -21.46
CA ASN A 214 -13.73 6.87 -21.83
C ASN A 214 -13.62 7.05 -23.34
N ASP A 215 -14.68 7.58 -23.96
CA ASP A 215 -14.57 8.10 -25.31
C ASP A 215 -13.66 9.34 -25.32
N PHE A 216 -12.64 9.32 -26.18
CA PHE A 216 -11.70 10.41 -26.40
C PHE A 216 -11.74 10.92 -27.85
N GLN A 217 -12.81 10.62 -28.59
CA GLN A 217 -13.12 11.27 -29.86
C GLN A 217 -13.50 12.74 -29.61
N GLN A 218 -12.48 13.59 -29.46
CA GLN A 218 -12.67 15.03 -29.46
C GLN A 218 -13.10 15.49 -30.85
N GLU A 219 -14.32 16.01 -30.93
CA GLU A 219 -14.54 17.19 -31.76
C GLU A 219 -13.46 18.22 -31.41
N LEU A 220 -12.76 18.73 -32.43
CA LEU A 220 -11.76 19.79 -32.27
C LEU A 220 -12.47 21.11 -31.96
N GLN A 221 -12.86 21.28 -30.69
CA GLN A 221 -13.39 22.53 -30.16
C GLN A 221 -12.33 23.63 -30.40
N PRO A 222 -12.61 24.65 -31.23
CA PRO A 222 -11.62 25.61 -31.68
C PRO A 222 -11.09 26.40 -30.48
N SER A 223 -9.77 26.51 -30.35
CA SER A 223 -9.15 27.18 -29.22
C SER A 223 -9.54 28.67 -29.21
N GLY A 224 -9.41 29.33 -28.06
CA GLY A 224 -9.62 30.78 -27.98
C GLY A 224 -8.72 31.56 -28.95
N MET A 225 -7.56 31.01 -29.33
CA MET A 225 -6.69 31.59 -30.36
C MET A 225 -7.26 31.43 -31.78
N ASP A 226 -7.92 30.31 -32.07
CA ASP A 226 -8.60 30.07 -33.37
C ASP A 226 -9.87 30.91 -33.49
N GLN A 227 -10.53 31.21 -32.37
CA GLN A 227 -11.66 32.15 -32.31
C GLN A 227 -11.19 33.59 -32.55
N LEU A 228 -10.16 34.05 -31.83
CA LEU A 228 -9.56 35.37 -32.03
C LEU A 228 -8.99 35.57 -33.44
N ASN A 229 -8.31 34.56 -34.01
CA ASN A 229 -7.85 34.62 -35.39
C ASN A 229 -9.00 34.71 -36.40
N ARG A 230 -10.15 34.07 -36.13
CA ARG A 230 -11.34 34.16 -36.98
C ARG A 230 -11.97 35.55 -36.92
N MET A 231 -12.17 36.08 -35.71
CA MET A 231 -12.70 37.44 -35.46
C MET A 231 -11.81 38.54 -36.07
N LYS A 232 -10.52 38.27 -36.34
CA LYS A 232 -9.62 39.22 -36.99
C LYS A 232 -9.87 39.39 -38.50
N TYR A 233 -10.52 38.42 -39.15
CA TYR A 233 -10.79 38.42 -40.60
C TYR A 233 -12.29 38.33 -40.93
N ASP A 234 -13.15 38.49 -39.93
CA ASP A 234 -14.61 38.50 -40.06
C ASP A 234 -15.10 39.93 -39.84
N GLU A 235 -15.37 40.64 -40.94
CA GLU A 235 -15.76 42.06 -40.92
C GLU A 235 -17.09 42.28 -40.17
N SER A 236 -17.95 41.25 -40.07
CA SER A 236 -19.23 41.30 -39.35
C SER A 236 -19.12 41.47 -37.83
N TYR A 237 -17.90 41.44 -37.28
CA TYR A 237 -17.61 41.74 -35.87
C TYR A 237 -17.14 43.19 -35.62
N TRP A 238 -17.00 44.02 -36.67
CA TRP A 238 -16.39 45.36 -36.57
C TRP A 238 -17.25 46.50 -37.15
N ASP A 239 -18.43 46.18 -37.72
CA ASP A 239 -19.49 47.13 -38.13
C ASP A 239 -20.47 47.48 -36.99
#